data_AF-A0A351ASW0-F1
#
_entry.id   AF-A0A351ASW0-F1
#
_cell.length_a   1.000
_cell.length_b   1.000
_cell.length_c   1.000
_cell.angle_alpha   90.00
_cell.angle_beta   90.00
_cell.angle_gamma   90.00
#
_symmetry.space_group_name_H-M   'P 1'
#
loop_
_entity.id
_entity.type
_entity.pdbx_description
1 polymer ?
#
loop_
_entity_poly.entity_id
_entity_poly.type
_entity_poly.pdbx_seq_one_letter_code
_entity_poly.pdbx_strand_id
1 'polypeptide(L)' 'MHIGIAGNIGSGKTTLTRMLAAHYGWTPKYESVTYNPYLEDY' A
#
# COMPACT_ATOMS: atom_id res chain seq x y z
N MET A 1 14.07 4.01 11.31
CA MET A 1 14.16 3.01 10.21
C MET A 1 12.97 3.22 9.29
N HIS A 2 13.17 3.21 7.98
CA HIS A 2 12.10 3.34 6.98
C HIS A 2 12.22 2.20 5.98
N ILE A 3 11.08 1.61 5.62
CA ILE A 3 11.00 0.50 4.66
C ILE A 3 10.00 0.92 3.58
N GLY A 4 10.44 0.88 2.32
CA GLY A 4 9.58 1.09 1.16
C GLY A 4 9.14 -0.24 0.55
N ILE A 5 7.87 -0.36 0.16
CA ILE A 5 7.31 -1.52 -0.53
C ILE A 5 6.91 -1.11 -1.94
N ALA A 6 7.57 -1.68 -2.95
CA ALA A 6 7.32 -1.40 -4.36
C ALA A 6 6.81 -2.65 -5.10
N GLY A 7 6.13 -2.45 -6.23
CA GLY A 7 5.50 -3.52 -7.00
C GLY A 7 4.33 -3.03 -7.84
N ASN A 8 3.87 -3.85 -8.78
CA ASN A 8 2.83 -3.48 -9.74
C ASN A 8 1.45 -3.28 -9.08
N ILE A 9 0.52 -2.65 -9.81
CA ILE A 9 -0.89 -2.56 -9.40
C ILE A 9 -1.44 -3.99 -9.24
N GLY A 10 -2.19 -4.24 -8.18
CA GLY A 10 -2.74 -5.57 -7.87
C GLY A 10 -1.77 -6.57 -7.24
N SER A 11 -0.48 -6.24 -7.08
CA SER A 11 0.52 -7.19 -6.53
C SER A 11 0.45 -7.40 -5.01
N GLY A 12 -0.55 -6.84 -4.33
CA GLY A 12 -0.75 -7.04 -2.88
C GLY A 12 0.09 -6.16 -1.94
N LYS A 13 0.69 -5.06 -2.43
CA LYS A 13 1.53 -4.16 -1.61
C LYS A 13 0.85 -3.70 -0.32
N THR A 14 -0.38 -3.19 -0.42
CA THR A 14 -1.16 -2.72 0.73
C THR A 14 -1.38 -3.84 1.75
N THR A 15 -1.69 -5.04 1.29
CA THR A 15 -1.86 -6.23 2.14
C THR A 15 -0.56 -6.58 2.86
N LEU A 16 0.57 -6.60 2.15
CA LEU A 16 1.88 -6.87 2.72
C LEU A 16 2.27 -5.82 3.77
N THR A 17 2.09 -4.53 3.47
CA THR A 17 2.33 -3.42 4.41
C THR A 17 1.55 -3.63 5.71
N ARG A 18 0.26 -3.99 5.63
CA ARG A 18 -0.59 -4.24 6.80
C ARG A 18 -0.08 -5.42 7.64
N MET A 19 0.31 -6.51 7.00
CA MET A 19 0.81 -7.70 7.69
C MET A 19 2.12 -7.42 8.43
N LEU A 20 3.07 -6.74 7.77
CA LEU A 20 4.34 -6.38 8.37
C LEU A 20 4.17 -5.39 9.53
N ALA A 21 3.30 -4.37 9.34
CA ALA A 21 2.99 -3.42 10.40
C ALA A 21 2.39 -4.10 11.64
N ALA A 22 1.45 -5.03 11.45
CA ALA A 22 0.86 -5.79 12.55
C ALA A 22 1.86 -6.71 13.25
N HIS A 23 2.72 -7.39 12.48
CA HIS A 23 3.68 -8.35 13.04
C HIS A 23 4.80 -7.67 13.83
N TYR A 24 5.30 -6.53 13.36
CA TYR A 24 6.43 -5.82 13.99
C TYR A 24 6.02 -4.60 14.82
N GLY A 25 4.73 -4.29 14.91
CA GLY A 25 4.22 -3.11 15.62
C GLY A 25 4.64 -1.78 14.97
N TRP A 26 4.84 -1.76 13.64
CA TRP A 26 5.23 -0.55 12.92
C TRP A 26 4.02 0.30 12.54
N THR A 27 4.24 1.61 12.37
CA THR A 27 3.24 2.52 11.85
C THR A 27 3.25 2.49 10.31
N PRO A 28 2.20 1.97 9.64
CA PRO A 28 2.15 1.93 8.19
C PRO A 28 1.86 3.33 7.61
N LYS A 29 2.35 3.57 6.38
CA LYS A 29 1.99 4.73 5.56
C LYS A 29 1.55 4.22 4.19
N TYR A 30 0.43 4.75 3.70
CA TYR A 30 -0.14 4.39 2.40
C TYR A 30 -0.16 5.60 1.47
N GLU A 31 -0.06 5.34 0.17
CA GLU A 31 -0.24 6.38 -0.84
C GLU A 31 -1.71 6.79 -0.93
N SER A 32 -1.97 8.07 -1.18
CA SER A 32 -3.32 8.54 -1.47
C SER A 32 -3.79 7.90 -2.77
N VAL A 33 -4.97 7.27 -2.76
CA VAL A 33 -5.62 6.84 -4.00
C VAL A 33 -6.18 8.11 -4.65
N THR A 34 -5.43 8.70 -5.57
CA THR A 34 -5.91 9.84 -6.33
C THR A 34 -7.05 9.37 -7.23
N TYR A 35 -8.23 9.98 -7.12
CA TYR A 35 -9.30 9.79 -8.08
C TYR A 35 -8.76 10.13 -9.47
N ASN A 36 -8.68 9.12 -10.34
CA ASN A 36 -8.28 9.31 -11.72
C ASN A 36 -9.56 9.30 -12.58
N PRO A 37 -9.96 10.41 -13.21
CA PRO A 37 -11.19 10.48 -14.00
C PRO A 37 -11.17 9.57 -15.24
N TYR A 38 -10.03 8.95 -15.56
CA TYR A 38 -9.87 8.00 -16.66
C TYR A 38 -9.83 6.53 -16.21
N LEU A 39 -9.79 6.27 -14.89
CA LEU A 39 -9.91 4.94 -14.32
C LEU A 39 -11.27 4.88 -13.62
N GLU A 40 -12.34 4.56 -14.35
CA GLU A 40 -13.63 4.22 -13.74
C GLU A 40 -13.43 3.11 -12.70
N ASP A 41 -14.21 3.17 -11.61
CA ASP A 41 -14.12 2.31 -10.43
C ASP A 41 -13.99 0.81 -10.84
N TYR A 42 -12.76 0.29 -10.73
CA TYR A 42 -12.45 -1.13 -10.87
C TYR A 42 -12.94 -1.92 -9.65
#